data_AF-X1STX3-F1
#
_entry.id   AF-X1STX3-F1
#
_cell.length_a   1.000
_cell.length_b   1.000
_cell.length_c   1.000
_cell.angle_alpha   90.00
_cell.angle_beta   90.00
_cell.angle_gamma   90.00
#
_symmetry.space_group_name_H-M   'P 1'
#
loop_
_entity.id
_entity.type
_entity.pdbx_description
1 polymer ?
#
loop_
_entity_poly.entity_id
_entity_poly.type
_entity_poly.pdbx_seq_one_letter_code
_entity_poly.pdbx_strand_id
1 'polypeptide(L)'
;YAYNKKATDGMQGDYQFRYDIQNVDDSNENMYFDFNALNALLVVGLGIRADVAGHLAKTALKIAGDYHPKGLIPTDYDDNPLHFGLVYPFIHPGLPEIPLYYAIPKLERPYLIWGEIGMVVVKDDGTAVAVDDLIACITGTRIEMRG
;
A
#
# COMPACT_ATOMS: atom_id res chain seq x y z
N TYR A 1 9.47 1.27 1.18
CA TYR A 1 8.16 1.12 1.86
C TYR A 1 7.77 2.50 2.37
N ALA A 2 6.59 2.66 2.94
CA ALA A 2 6.06 3.94 3.41
C ALA A 2 5.25 3.76 4.68
N TYR A 3 5.44 4.65 5.65
CA TYR A 3 4.56 4.79 6.81
C TYR A 3 3.50 5.86 6.55
N ASN A 4 2.33 5.74 7.16
CA ASN A 4 1.34 6.79 7.11
C ASN A 4 1.67 7.88 8.15
N LYS A 5 2.09 9.05 7.68
CA LYS A 5 2.44 10.19 8.56
C LYS A 5 1.24 10.87 9.19
N LYS A 6 0.09 10.77 8.53
CA LYS A 6 -1.20 11.32 8.99
C LYS A 6 -2.18 10.19 9.22
N ALA A 7 -3.10 10.40 10.15
CA ALA A 7 -4.26 9.51 10.30
C ALA A 7 -5.10 9.49 9.02
N THR A 8 -5.82 8.38 8.79
CA THR A 8 -6.81 8.32 7.72
C THR A 8 -8.05 9.18 8.07
N ASP A 9 -8.97 9.34 7.13
CA ASP A 9 -10.02 10.36 7.22
C ASP A 9 -11.42 9.83 7.61
N GLY A 10 -11.56 8.53 7.92
CA GLY A 10 -12.85 7.95 8.28
C GLY A 10 -13.78 7.78 7.06
N MET A 11 -13.29 7.15 5.99
CA MET A 11 -13.96 6.86 4.71
C MET A 11 -14.31 8.05 3.81
N GLN A 12 -13.77 9.26 4.01
CA GLN A 12 -14.07 10.37 3.11
C GLN A 12 -13.31 10.29 1.79
N GLY A 13 -12.17 9.58 1.75
CA GLY A 13 -11.35 9.47 0.55
C GLY A 13 -10.41 8.27 0.55
N ASP A 14 -9.59 8.23 -0.50
CA ASP A 14 -8.43 7.35 -0.56
C ASP A 14 -7.29 8.01 0.23
N TYR A 15 -6.77 7.33 1.26
CA TYR A 15 -5.51 7.73 1.84
C TYR A 15 -4.38 7.40 0.87
N GLN A 16 -3.60 8.40 0.52
CA GLN A 16 -2.49 8.28 -0.42
C GLN A 16 -1.17 8.40 0.33
N PHE A 17 -0.27 7.42 0.15
CA PHE A 17 1.11 7.51 0.64
C PHE A 17 1.91 8.46 -0.26
N ARG A 18 1.67 9.76 -0.10
CA ARG A 18 2.19 10.81 -0.98
C ARG A 18 2.94 11.89 -0.21
N TYR A 19 4.14 12.20 -0.69
CA TYR A 19 5.06 13.15 -0.06
C TYR A 19 4.57 14.61 -0.19
N ASP A 20 4.09 15.02 -1.37
CA ASP A 20 3.68 16.42 -1.62
C ASP A 20 2.55 16.91 -0.69
N ILE A 21 1.68 16.01 -0.26
CA ILE A 21 0.56 16.31 0.68
C ILE A 21 0.90 15.97 2.13
N GLN A 22 2.16 15.61 2.39
CA GLN A 22 2.71 15.27 3.70
C GLN A 22 1.99 14.09 4.37
N ASN A 23 1.62 13.08 3.59
CA ASN A 23 1.09 11.82 4.11
C ASN A 23 2.17 10.76 4.35
N VAL A 24 3.42 11.05 3.97
CA VAL A 24 4.61 10.27 4.30
C VAL A 24 5.73 11.22 4.75
N ASP A 25 6.74 10.68 5.42
CA ASP A 25 7.80 11.50 6.03
C ASP A 25 8.92 11.84 5.05
N ASP A 26 9.28 10.89 4.19
CA ASP A 26 10.39 11.05 3.23
C ASP A 26 9.90 10.89 1.79
N SER A 27 10.54 11.61 0.87
CA SER A 27 10.33 11.46 -0.58
C SER A 27 10.54 10.03 -1.09
N ASN A 28 11.40 9.23 -0.43
CA ASN A 28 11.63 7.82 -0.74
C ASN A 28 10.46 6.91 -0.33
N GLU A 29 9.54 7.40 0.51
CA GLU A 29 8.30 6.73 0.90
C GLU A 29 7.14 7.09 -0.03
N ASN A 30 7.37 7.94 -1.03
CA ASN A 30 6.33 8.36 -1.96
C ASN A 30 5.88 7.18 -2.85
N MET A 31 4.65 6.73 -2.67
CA MET A 31 3.98 5.72 -3.49
C MET A 31 3.01 6.35 -4.49
N TYR A 32 3.33 7.56 -4.96
CA TYR A 32 2.63 8.29 -6.00
C TYR A 32 3.57 8.46 -7.20
N PHE A 33 3.17 7.90 -8.33
CA PHE A 33 3.97 7.82 -9.54
C PHE A 33 3.28 8.60 -10.66
N ASP A 34 3.82 9.77 -10.98
CA ASP A 34 3.42 10.55 -12.15
C ASP A 34 4.47 10.34 -13.25
N PHE A 35 4.20 9.37 -14.12
CA PHE A 35 5.12 9.02 -15.19
C PHE A 35 4.69 9.59 -16.53
N ASN A 36 5.63 10.28 -17.16
CA ASN A 36 5.54 10.66 -18.56
C ASN A 36 5.84 9.46 -19.50
N ALA A 37 5.81 9.71 -20.81
CA ALA A 37 6.02 8.68 -21.82
C ALA A 37 7.38 7.94 -21.74
N LEU A 38 8.39 8.47 -21.04
CA LEU A 38 9.74 7.90 -20.98
C LEU A 38 10.01 7.06 -19.72
N ASN A 39 9.11 7.10 -18.74
CA ASN A 39 9.25 6.37 -17.49
C ASN A 39 8.08 5.42 -17.32
N ALA A 40 8.33 4.21 -16.85
CA ALA A 40 7.28 3.27 -16.50
C ALA A 40 7.67 2.48 -15.24
N LEU A 41 6.67 1.95 -14.55
CA LEU A 41 6.85 1.04 -13.43
C LEU A 41 5.98 -0.19 -13.63
N LEU A 42 6.62 -1.35 -13.71
CA LEU A 42 5.95 -2.64 -13.66
C LEU A 42 5.87 -3.09 -12.20
N VAL A 43 4.71 -2.96 -11.58
CA VAL A 43 4.44 -3.40 -10.21
C VAL A 43 4.08 -4.88 -10.23
N VAL A 44 4.82 -5.70 -9.48
CA VAL A 44 4.65 -7.17 -9.45
C VAL A 44 4.22 -7.69 -8.07
N GLY A 45 4.35 -6.87 -7.04
CA GLY A 45 3.89 -7.20 -5.70
C GLY A 45 3.50 -5.95 -4.91
N LEU A 46 2.58 -6.14 -3.98
CA LEU A 46 2.00 -5.12 -3.13
C LEU A 46 1.89 -5.72 -1.73
N GLY A 47 2.37 -4.99 -0.74
CA GLY A 47 2.24 -5.38 0.66
C GLY A 47 1.67 -4.23 1.49
N ILE A 48 0.81 -4.57 2.43
CA ILE A 48 0.28 -3.65 3.43
C ILE A 48 0.28 -4.34 4.78
N ARG A 49 0.82 -3.67 5.79
CA ARG A 49 0.67 -4.06 7.19
C ARG A 49 -0.42 -3.20 7.77
N ALA A 50 -1.50 -3.85 8.21
CA ALA A 50 -2.63 -3.21 8.84
C ALA A 50 -2.27 -2.68 10.24
N ASP A 51 -3.13 -1.82 10.76
CA ASP A 51 -3.06 -1.36 12.13
C ASP A 51 -3.52 -2.46 13.10
N VAL A 52 -2.97 -2.45 14.31
CA VAL A 52 -3.32 -3.46 15.33
C VAL A 52 -4.74 -3.25 15.86
N ALA A 53 -5.30 -2.05 15.75
CA ALA A 53 -6.67 -1.76 16.15
C ALA A 53 -7.73 -2.32 15.18
N GLY A 54 -7.32 -2.65 13.95
CA GLY A 54 -8.13 -3.30 12.94
C GLY A 54 -9.12 -2.39 12.22
N HIS A 55 -8.74 -1.13 12.00
CA HIS A 55 -9.56 -0.14 11.30
C HIS A 55 -9.21 0.01 9.82
N LEU A 56 -8.08 -0.52 9.35
CA LEU A 56 -7.83 -0.66 7.92
C LEU A 56 -8.87 -1.61 7.33
N ALA A 57 -9.53 -1.21 6.24
CA ALA A 57 -10.50 -2.06 5.57
C ALA A 57 -9.97 -2.59 4.24
N LYS A 58 -9.36 -1.71 3.44
CA LYS A 58 -9.14 -1.98 2.01
C LYS A 58 -7.87 -1.33 1.48
N THR A 59 -7.24 -2.01 0.52
CA THR A 59 -6.04 -1.53 -0.18
C THR A 59 -6.17 -1.75 -1.69
N ALA A 60 -5.59 -0.87 -2.51
CA ALA A 60 -5.47 -1.08 -3.96
C ALA A 60 -4.31 -0.30 -4.58
N LEU A 61 -3.97 -0.67 -5.82
CA LEU A 61 -3.29 0.24 -6.75
C LEU A 61 -4.36 1.04 -7.50
N LYS A 62 -4.22 2.36 -7.55
CA LYS A 62 -5.07 3.23 -8.36
C LYS A 62 -4.26 3.74 -9.55
N ILE A 63 -4.64 3.36 -10.76
CA ILE A 63 -3.92 3.70 -12.00
C ILE A 63 -4.91 4.34 -12.96
N ALA A 64 -4.58 5.51 -13.50
CA ALA A 64 -5.48 6.28 -14.38
C ALA A 64 -6.89 6.54 -13.79
N GLY A 65 -6.98 6.58 -12.45
CA GLY A 65 -8.24 6.77 -11.72
C GLY A 65 -9.00 5.49 -11.36
N ASP A 66 -8.65 4.36 -11.96
CA ASP A 66 -9.27 3.06 -11.71
C ASP A 66 -8.51 2.23 -10.67
N TYR A 67 -9.23 1.42 -9.90
CA TYR A 67 -8.62 0.51 -8.92
C TYR A 67 -8.22 -0.82 -9.56
N HIS A 68 -7.05 -1.31 -9.16
CA HIS A 68 -6.41 -2.52 -9.66
C HIS A 68 -5.98 -3.45 -8.51
N PRO A 69 -6.40 -4.73 -8.52
CA PRO A 69 -7.41 -5.33 -9.41
C PRO A 69 -8.76 -4.61 -9.29
N LYS A 70 -9.67 -4.82 -10.26
CA LYS A 70 -10.97 -4.13 -10.28
C LYS A 70 -11.68 -4.31 -8.92
N GLY A 71 -11.98 -3.20 -8.27
CA GLY A 71 -12.47 -3.19 -6.88
C GLY A 71 -11.34 -2.85 -5.90
N LEU A 72 -11.49 -3.25 -4.66
CA LEU A 72 -10.50 -3.03 -3.61
C LEU A 72 -10.19 -4.36 -2.94
N ILE A 73 -8.93 -4.60 -2.58
CA ILE A 73 -8.51 -5.82 -1.88
C ILE A 73 -8.87 -5.63 -0.39
N PRO A 74 -9.61 -6.57 0.24
CA PRO A 74 -9.83 -6.52 1.68
C PRO A 74 -8.51 -6.69 2.40
N THR A 75 -8.24 -5.86 3.41
CA THR A 75 -6.97 -5.84 4.14
C THR A 75 -7.21 -5.47 5.59
N ASP A 76 -8.24 -6.05 6.19
CA ASP A 76 -8.52 -5.88 7.60
C ASP A 76 -7.56 -6.70 8.47
N TYR A 77 -7.66 -6.52 9.79
CA TYR A 77 -6.74 -7.15 10.73
C TYR A 77 -6.73 -8.68 10.63
N ASP A 78 -7.89 -9.30 10.40
CA ASP A 78 -8.07 -10.74 10.40
C ASP A 78 -7.89 -11.35 8.99
N ASP A 79 -8.21 -10.61 7.93
CA ASP A 79 -8.13 -11.02 6.52
C ASP A 79 -7.32 -10.01 5.69
N ASN A 80 -5.99 -10.20 5.72
CA ASN A 80 -5.05 -9.42 4.94
C ASN A 80 -4.19 -10.31 4.01
N PRO A 81 -4.63 -10.59 2.77
CA PRO A 81 -3.84 -11.32 1.78
C PRO A 81 -2.59 -10.55 1.32
N LEU A 82 -2.49 -9.27 1.67
CA LEU A 82 -1.35 -8.40 1.36
C LEU A 82 -0.39 -8.24 2.55
N HIS A 83 -0.57 -8.98 3.65
CA HIS A 83 0.31 -8.89 4.81
C HIS A 83 1.76 -9.22 4.45
N PHE A 84 2.69 -8.42 4.95
CA PHE A 84 4.13 -8.64 4.77
C PHE A 84 4.91 -8.24 6.01
N GLY A 85 6.18 -8.68 6.07
CA GLY A 85 7.05 -8.40 7.20
C GLY A 85 6.70 -9.27 8.40
N LEU A 86 6.90 -8.75 9.60
CA LEU A 86 6.70 -9.50 10.84
C LEU A 86 5.24 -9.95 10.96
N VAL A 87 5.03 -11.24 11.18
CA VAL A 87 3.68 -11.84 11.24
C VAL A 87 2.99 -11.62 12.58
N TYR A 88 3.74 -11.33 13.64
CA TYR A 88 3.20 -10.96 14.95
C TYR A 88 2.79 -9.47 14.97
N PRO A 89 1.65 -9.09 15.57
CA PRO A 89 0.65 -9.95 16.25
C PRO A 89 -0.42 -10.56 15.33
N PHE A 90 -0.45 -10.23 14.04
CA PHE A 90 -1.59 -10.49 13.16
C PHE A 90 -1.92 -11.97 12.90
N ILE A 91 -0.94 -12.78 12.49
CA ILE A 91 -1.18 -14.15 12.00
C ILE A 91 -0.95 -15.20 13.09
N HIS A 92 -0.24 -14.81 14.16
CA HIS A 92 0.00 -15.64 15.34
C HIS A 92 -0.23 -14.87 16.65
N PRO A 93 -1.45 -14.32 16.91
CA PRO A 93 -1.72 -13.39 18.01
C PRO A 93 -1.57 -13.99 19.41
N GLY A 94 -1.58 -15.32 19.54
CA GLY A 94 -1.49 -16.02 20.83
C GLY A 94 -0.10 -16.53 21.20
N LEU A 95 0.92 -16.27 20.38
CA LEU A 95 2.30 -16.67 20.65
C LEU A 95 3.11 -15.46 21.13
N PRO A 96 4.16 -15.66 21.95
CA PRO A 96 5.13 -14.59 22.19
C PRO A 96 5.69 -14.09 20.86
N GLU A 97 6.23 -12.86 20.83
CA GLU A 97 6.81 -12.31 19.60
C GLU A 97 7.81 -13.30 18.98
N ILE A 98 7.42 -13.86 17.83
CA ILE A 98 8.21 -14.80 17.07
C ILE A 98 8.71 -14.10 15.80
N PRO A 99 10.01 -14.21 15.46
CA PRO A 99 10.61 -13.54 14.31
C PRO A 99 10.29 -14.28 13.01
N LEU A 100 9.01 -14.55 12.76
CA LEU A 100 8.52 -15.07 11.50
C LEU A 100 8.14 -13.90 10.59
N TYR A 101 8.57 -13.97 9.34
CA TYR A 101 8.37 -12.90 8.37
C TYR A 101 7.76 -13.43 7.08
N TYR A 102 6.80 -12.69 6.54
CA TYR A 102 6.27 -12.91 5.21
C TYR A 102 6.94 -11.98 4.20
N ALA A 103 7.26 -12.54 3.04
CA ALA A 103 7.71 -11.75 1.90
C ALA A 103 6.55 -10.89 1.37
N ILE A 104 6.88 -9.85 0.60
CA ILE A 104 5.87 -9.02 -0.07
C ILE A 104 5.05 -9.91 -1.02
N PRO A 105 3.72 -9.99 -0.84
CA PRO A 105 2.87 -10.80 -1.70
C PRO A 105 2.96 -10.37 -3.17
N LYS A 106 3.00 -11.36 -4.06
CA LYS A 106 2.91 -11.12 -5.50
C LYS A 106 1.46 -10.87 -5.88
N LEU A 107 1.25 -9.92 -6.77
CA LEU A 107 -0.05 -9.73 -7.39
C LEU A 107 -0.35 -10.89 -8.34
N GLU A 108 -1.63 -11.26 -8.48
CA GLU A 108 -2.08 -12.32 -9.41
C GLU A 108 -1.58 -12.06 -10.83
N ARG A 109 -1.54 -10.79 -11.21
CA ARG A 109 -0.95 -10.29 -12.46
C ARG A 109 -0.16 -9.01 -12.17
N PRO A 110 0.92 -8.75 -12.89
CA PRO A 110 1.62 -7.47 -12.76
C PRO A 110 0.79 -6.33 -13.36
N TYR A 111 1.00 -5.11 -12.86
CA TYR A 111 0.38 -3.88 -13.37
C TYR A 111 1.43 -2.91 -13.86
N LEU A 112 1.18 -2.30 -15.02
CA LEU A 112 2.06 -1.30 -15.62
C LEU A 112 1.50 0.09 -15.34
N ILE A 113 2.32 0.97 -14.76
CA ILE A 113 2.06 2.40 -14.70
C ILE A 113 2.95 3.04 -15.77
N TRP A 114 2.35 3.62 -16.81
CA TRP A 114 3.06 4.24 -17.92
C TRP A 114 2.19 5.28 -18.61
N GLY A 115 2.71 6.51 -18.77
CA GLY A 115 1.97 7.62 -19.37
C GLY A 115 0.74 8.07 -18.59
N GLU A 116 0.63 7.64 -17.33
CA GLU A 116 -0.54 7.78 -16.46
C GLU A 116 -0.06 7.93 -15.01
N ILE A 117 -0.93 8.46 -14.16
CA ILE A 117 -0.70 8.50 -12.72
C ILE A 117 -1.05 7.14 -12.11
N GLY A 118 -0.14 6.60 -11.31
CA GLY A 118 -0.36 5.41 -10.49
C GLY A 118 -0.05 5.68 -9.01
N MET A 119 -0.81 5.10 -8.10
CA MET A 119 -0.58 5.28 -6.66
C MET A 119 -1.05 4.09 -5.83
N VAL A 120 -0.43 3.87 -4.66
CA VAL A 120 -0.97 2.98 -3.62
C VAL A 120 -1.97 3.74 -2.77
N VAL A 121 -3.16 3.17 -2.59
CA VAL A 121 -4.23 3.75 -1.77
C VAL A 121 -4.76 2.77 -0.76
N VAL A 122 -5.22 3.31 0.37
CA VAL A 122 -5.92 2.55 1.42
C VAL A 122 -7.20 3.27 1.85
N LYS A 123 -8.12 2.50 2.42
CA LYS A 123 -9.34 2.99 3.07
C LYS A 123 -9.53 2.32 4.41
N ASP A 124 -9.92 3.12 5.39
CA ASP A 124 -10.39 2.63 6.68
C ASP A 124 -11.84 2.14 6.64
N ASP A 125 -12.31 1.60 7.76
CA ASP A 125 -13.65 1.05 7.98
C ASP A 125 -14.71 2.09 8.40
N GLY A 126 -14.34 3.38 8.42
CA GLY A 126 -15.12 4.48 8.99
C GLY A 126 -14.50 5.04 10.27
N THR A 127 -13.53 4.33 10.85
CA THR A 127 -12.72 4.79 11.98
C THR A 127 -11.32 5.12 11.48
N ALA A 128 -10.82 6.32 11.79
CA ALA A 128 -9.49 6.71 11.35
C ALA A 128 -8.41 5.77 11.92
N VAL A 129 -7.52 5.28 11.04
CA VAL A 129 -6.29 4.60 11.44
C VAL A 129 -5.30 5.66 11.91
N ALA A 130 -4.62 5.43 13.04
CA ALA A 130 -3.71 6.40 13.62
C ALA A 130 -2.40 6.54 12.82
N VAL A 131 -1.64 7.58 13.14
CA VAL A 131 -0.32 7.86 12.55
C VAL A 131 0.64 6.70 12.85
N ASP A 132 1.50 6.36 11.89
CA ASP A 132 2.54 5.31 11.96
C ASP A 132 2.02 3.87 12.15
N ASP A 133 0.72 3.65 12.07
CA ASP A 133 0.11 2.33 12.25
C ASP A 133 -0.02 1.51 10.95
N LEU A 134 0.20 2.12 9.79
CA LEU A 134 0.19 1.45 8.48
C LEU A 134 1.57 1.47 7.85
N ILE A 135 1.92 0.34 7.23
CA ILE A 135 3.13 0.24 6.40
C ILE A 135 2.74 -0.28 5.03
N ALA A 136 2.98 0.49 3.97
CA ALA A 136 2.77 0.06 2.59
C ALA A 136 4.11 -0.21 1.89
N CYS A 137 4.13 -1.20 1.00
CA CYS A 137 5.28 -1.44 0.13
C CYS A 137 4.85 -1.97 -1.23
N ILE A 138 5.69 -1.73 -2.22
CA ILE A 138 5.57 -2.34 -3.55
C ILE A 138 6.90 -2.98 -3.91
N THR A 139 6.83 -4.01 -4.75
CA THR A 139 8.00 -4.51 -5.47
C THR A 139 7.72 -4.44 -6.96
N GLY A 140 8.70 -4.02 -7.73
CA GLY A 140 8.53 -3.76 -9.15
C GLY A 140 9.83 -3.42 -9.85
N THR A 141 9.73 -3.22 -11.16
CA THR A 141 10.85 -2.81 -12.01
C THR A 141 10.55 -1.46 -12.63
N ARG A 142 11.41 -0.47 -12.37
CA ARG A 142 11.38 0.80 -13.08
C ARG A 142 12.01 0.62 -14.46
N ILE A 143 11.35 1.14 -15.47
CA ILE A 143 11.78 1.11 -16.87
C ILE A 143 12.02 2.55 -17.31
N GLU A 144 13.22 2.81 -17.79
CA GLU A 144 13.63 4.11 -18.35
C GLU A 144 13.89 3.92 -19.84
N MET A 145 13.05 4.57 -20.66
CA MET A 145 13.15 4.48 -22.12
C MET A 145 14.08 5.57 -22.64
N ARG A 146 14.90 5.23 -23.64
CA ARG A 146 15.69 6.21 -24.39
C ARG A 146 14.87 6.66 -25.60
N GLY A 147 14.64 7.97 -25.70
CA GLY A 147 14.04 8.60 -26.88
C GLY A 147 15.01 8.73 -28.04
#